data_AF-A0A4V3V8J5-F1
#
_entry.id   AF-A0A4V3V8J5-F1
#
_cell.length_a   1.000
_cell.length_b   1.000
_cell.length_c   1.000
_cell.angle_alpha   90.00
_cell.angle_beta   90.00
_cell.angle_gamma   90.00
#
_symmetry.space_group_name_H-M   'P 1'
#
loop_
_entity.id
_entity.type
_entity.pdbx_description
1 polymer ?
#
loop_
_entity_poly.entity_id
_entity_poly.type
_entity_poly.pdbx_seq_one_letter_code
_entity_poly.pdbx_strand_id
1 'polypeptide(L)'
;MVKFMMKCFLIVTVLLLGVLIGMQQANEGMQKMRGYNDPSLQGAFHITDENGEVEASVLGRKVTSHDLEQKQKQLEDVEAFNLFSSIGEKLGNGISALFEKIMIAIGNGIGSLLDKI
;
A
#
# COMPACT_ATOMS: atom_id res chain seq x y z
N MET A 1 -2.55 31.31 21.34
CA MET A 1 -2.11 29.93 21.70
C MET A 1 -3.28 28.95 21.84
N VAL A 2 -4.23 29.14 22.77
CA VAL A 2 -5.32 28.16 23.03
C VAL A 2 -6.18 27.82 21.79
N LYS A 3 -6.57 28.83 20.99
CA LYS A 3 -7.34 28.60 19.74
C LYS A 3 -6.60 27.75 18.70
N PHE A 4 -5.27 27.84 18.65
CA PHE A 4 -4.45 27.03 17.76
C PHE A 4 -4.33 25.60 18.29
N MET A 5 -4.08 25.45 19.59
CA MET A 5 -4.01 24.15 20.28
C MET A 5 -5.32 23.37 20.16
N MET A 6 -6.47 24.05 20.23
CA MET A 6 -7.79 23.43 20.05
C MET A 6 -8.02 22.93 18.62
N LYS A 7 -7.54 23.67 17.60
CA LYS A 7 -7.60 23.22 16.19
C LYS A 7 -6.72 22.00 15.96
N CYS A 8 -5.49 22.01 16.49
CA CYS A 8 -4.59 20.87 16.41
C CYS A 8 -5.17 19.64 17.12
N PHE A 9 -5.71 19.82 18.33
CA PHE A 9 -6.35 18.74 19.08
C PHE A 9 -7.52 18.14 18.30
N LEU A 10 -8.39 18.96 17.72
CA LEU A 10 -9.52 18.51 16.92
C LEU A 10 -9.07 17.68 15.70
N ILE A 11 -8.05 18.14 14.97
CA ILE A 11 -7.49 17.41 13.82
C ILE A 11 -6.92 16.06 14.27
N VAL A 12 -6.16 16.02 15.36
CA VAL A 12 -5.59 14.78 15.91
C VAL A 12 -6.70 13.82 16.33
N THR A 13 -7.76 14.31 16.97
CA THR A 13 -8.92 13.49 17.33
C THR A 13 -9.62 12.92 16.09
N VAL A 14 -9.84 13.72 15.05
CA VAL A 14 -10.46 13.26 13.81
C VAL A 14 -9.61 12.18 13.13
N LEU A 15 -8.29 12.37 13.07
CA LEU A 15 -7.37 11.37 12.53
C LEU A 15 -7.36 10.08 13.36
N LEU A 16 -7.35 10.19 14.69
CA LEU A 16 -7.41 9.04 15.59
C LEU A 16 -8.68 8.22 15.36
N LEU A 17 -9.84 8.88 15.26
CA LEU A 17 -11.11 8.22 14.96
C LEU A 17 -11.08 7.55 13.58
N GLY A 18 -10.48 8.20 12.58
CA GLY A 18 -10.28 7.61 11.26
C GLY A 18 -9.46 6.31 11.29
N VAL A 19 -8.38 6.29 12.07
CA VAL A 19 -7.56 5.08 12.24
C VAL A 19 -8.33 3.97 12.95
N LEU A 20 -9.07 4.28 14.02
CA LEU A 20 -9.89 3.30 14.74
C LEU A 20 -10.95 2.66 13.84
N ILE A 21 -11.66 3.48 13.06
CA ILE A 21 -12.65 3.01 12.08
C ILE A 21 -11.97 2.16 11.00
N GLY A 22 -10.82 2.60 10.49
CA GLY A 22 -10.05 1.86 9.49
C GLY A 22 -9.60 0.49 9.98
N MET A 23 -9.19 0.37 11.24
CA MET A 23 -8.85 -0.92 11.85
C MET A 23 -10.06 -1.85 11.99
N GLN A 24 -11.24 -1.32 12.34
CA GLN A 24 -12.47 -2.13 12.39
C GLN A 24 -12.87 -2.61 10.99
N GLN A 25 -12.84 -1.72 9.99
CA GLN A 25 -13.15 -2.07 8.61
C GLN A 25 -12.16 -3.09 8.03
N ALA A 26 -10.87 -2.99 8.39
CA ALA A 26 -9.87 -3.97 8.01
C ALA A 26 -10.11 -5.33 8.69
N ASN A 27 -10.50 -5.35 9.97
CA ASN A 27 -10.83 -6.57 10.69
C ASN A 27 -12.06 -7.29 10.09
N GLU A 28 -13.11 -6.54 9.77
CA GLU A 28 -14.28 -7.07 9.06
C GLU A 28 -13.94 -7.54 7.64
N GLY A 29 -13.11 -6.77 6.91
CA GLY A 29 -12.60 -7.15 5.60
C GLY A 29 -11.80 -8.45 5.64
N MET A 30 -10.94 -8.62 6.65
CA MET A 30 -10.19 -9.87 6.88
C MET A 30 -11.10 -11.03 7.26
N GLN A 31 -12.13 -10.82 8.10
CA GLN A 31 -13.11 -11.87 8.39
C GLN A 31 -13.88 -12.31 7.14
N LYS A 32 -14.27 -11.35 6.29
CA LYS A 32 -14.95 -11.61 5.01
C LYS A 32 -14.06 -12.35 4.01
N MET A 33 -12.75 -12.07 4.01
CA MET A 33 -11.76 -12.78 3.19
C MET A 33 -11.41 -14.17 3.73
N ARG A 34 -11.52 -14.40 5.03
CA ARG A 34 -11.33 -15.73 5.64
C ARG A 34 -12.52 -16.68 5.46
N GLY A 35 -13.65 -16.17 4.97
CA GLY A 35 -14.79 -17.01 4.59
C GLY A 35 -15.48 -17.72 5.77
N TYR A 36 -15.40 -17.17 6.98
CA TYR A 36 -16.02 -17.76 8.18
C TYR A 36 -17.55 -17.95 8.11
N ASN A 37 -18.22 -17.38 7.10
CA ASN A 37 -19.65 -17.61 6.81
C ASN A 37 -19.91 -18.78 5.85
N ASP A 38 -18.88 -19.50 5.42
CA ASP A 38 -19.03 -20.70 4.61
C ASP A 38 -18.68 -21.94 5.46
N PRO A 39 -19.68 -22.77 5.84
CA PRO A 39 -19.48 -24.01 6.57
C PRO A 39 -18.52 -25.00 5.87
N SER A 40 -18.24 -24.79 4.58
CA SER A 40 -17.30 -25.61 3.80
C SER A 40 -15.82 -25.25 4.00
N LEU A 41 -15.50 -24.09 4.60
CA LEU A 41 -14.11 -23.63 4.78
C LEU A 41 -13.49 -24.04 6.13
N GLN A 42 -14.27 -24.61 7.05
CA GLN A 42 -13.73 -25.16 8.31
C GLN A 42 -12.91 -26.45 8.12
N GLY A 43 -12.93 -27.06 6.91
CA GLY A 43 -12.38 -28.39 6.66
C GLY A 43 -11.13 -28.48 5.77
N ALA A 44 -10.39 -27.40 5.52
CA ALA A 44 -9.31 -27.41 4.51
C ALA A 44 -7.88 -27.56 5.05
N PHE A 45 -7.68 -27.67 6.37
CA PHE A 45 -6.36 -27.95 6.95
C PHE A 45 -6.50 -28.86 8.18
N HIS A 46 -6.69 -30.16 7.94
CA HIS A 46 -6.39 -31.18 8.93
C HIS A 46 -5.21 -31.99 8.40
N ILE A 47 -4.01 -31.68 8.89
CA ILE A 47 -2.81 -32.50 8.69
C ILE A 47 -2.77 -33.44 9.89
N THR A 48 -3.28 -34.65 9.73
CA THR A 48 -2.98 -35.77 10.63
C THR A 48 -1.85 -36.56 10.00
N ASP A 49 -0.69 -36.51 10.64
CA ASP A 49 0.50 -37.26 10.26
C ASP A 49 0.38 -38.68 10.81
N GLU A 50 -0.02 -39.63 9.96
CA GLU A 50 0.27 -41.04 10.14
C GLU A 50 0.61 -41.67 8.78
N ASN A 51 1.92 -41.85 8.55
CA ASN A 51 2.53 -42.66 7.49
C ASN A 51 2.65 -42.03 6.08
N GLY A 52 3.72 -41.27 5.88
CA GLY A 52 4.71 -41.62 4.86
C GLY A 52 4.47 -41.23 3.39
N GLU A 53 3.35 -40.61 3.01
CA GLU A 53 3.19 -40.04 1.66
C GLU A 53 2.58 -38.64 1.72
N VAL A 54 3.39 -37.65 1.35
CA VAL A 54 3.07 -36.23 1.45
C VAL A 54 2.21 -35.79 0.27
N GLU A 55 0.93 -36.16 0.26
CA GLU A 55 -0.05 -35.63 -0.69
C GLU A 55 -0.69 -34.35 -0.14
N ALA A 56 0.00 -33.22 -0.31
CA ALA A 56 -0.59 -31.90 -0.08
C ALA A 56 -1.62 -31.62 -1.19
N SER A 57 -2.86 -32.04 -0.97
CA SER A 57 -4.01 -31.72 -1.82
C SER A 57 -4.35 -30.23 -1.70
N VAL A 58 -3.76 -29.41 -2.57
CA VAL A 58 -4.17 -28.02 -2.76
C VAL A 58 -5.41 -28.02 -3.67
N LEU A 59 -6.56 -27.78 -3.05
CA LEU A 59 -7.79 -27.31 -3.72
C LEU A 59 -8.37 -28.21 -4.83
N GLY A 60 -8.43 -29.54 -4.64
CA GLY A 60 -9.48 -30.39 -5.24
C GLY A 60 -9.73 -30.31 -6.76
N ARG A 61 -8.82 -29.74 -7.56
CA ARG A 61 -8.90 -29.69 -9.02
C ARG A 61 -7.49 -29.78 -9.59
N LYS A 62 -7.25 -30.80 -10.41
CA LYS A 62 -6.11 -30.85 -11.33
C LYS A 62 -6.22 -29.67 -12.29
N VAL A 63 -5.52 -28.57 -12.02
CA VAL A 63 -5.44 -27.44 -12.95
C VAL A 63 -4.16 -27.58 -13.74
N THR A 64 -4.33 -27.95 -15.02
CA THR A 64 -3.27 -27.98 -16.04
C THR A 64 -2.68 -26.58 -16.22
N SER A 65 -1.36 -26.51 -16.40
CA SER A 65 -0.48 -25.33 -16.39
C SER A 65 -0.79 -24.20 -17.39
N HIS A 66 -1.85 -24.31 -18.19
CA HIS A 66 -2.19 -23.32 -19.22
C HIS A 66 -3.04 -22.15 -18.70
N ASP A 67 -3.67 -22.28 -17.53
CA ASP A 67 -4.56 -21.25 -16.94
C ASP A 67 -3.82 -20.21 -16.06
N LEU A 68 -2.53 -20.41 -15.80
CA LEU A 68 -1.73 -19.52 -14.94
C LEU A 68 -1.27 -18.25 -15.68
N GLU A 69 -1.01 -18.36 -16.98
CA GLU A 69 -0.53 -17.25 -17.83
C GLU A 69 -1.64 -16.21 -18.06
N GLN A 70 -2.88 -16.67 -18.22
CA GLN A 70 -4.05 -15.80 -18.40
C GLN A 70 -4.43 -15.04 -17.11
N LYS A 71 -4.16 -15.63 -15.94
CA LYS A 71 -4.35 -14.98 -14.64
C LYS A 71 -3.23 -14.00 -14.27
N GLN A 72 -1.99 -14.27 -14.69
CA GLN A 72 -0.89 -13.31 -14.55
C GLN A 72 -1.17 -12.03 -15.33
N LYS A 73 -1.67 -12.13 -16.57
CA LYS A 73 -2.10 -10.96 -17.37
C LYS A 73 -3.17 -10.11 -16.67
N GLN A 74 -4.18 -10.74 -16.08
CA GLN A 74 -5.24 -10.00 -15.38
C GLN A 74 -4.73 -9.30 -14.12
N LEU A 75 -3.71 -9.84 -13.44
CA LEU A 75 -3.09 -9.22 -12.26
C LEU A 75 -2.17 -8.05 -12.64
N GLU A 76 -1.56 -8.12 -13.82
CA GLU A 76 -0.78 -7.03 -14.43
C GLU A 76 -1.68 -5.86 -14.87
N ASP A 77 -2.86 -6.18 -15.43
CA ASP A 77 -3.89 -5.20 -15.85
C ASP A 77 -4.66 -4.55 -14.66
N VAL A 78 -4.55 -5.06 -13.43
CA VAL A 78 -5.03 -4.32 -12.23
C VAL A 78 -4.03 -3.28 -11.74
N GLU A 79 -3.05 -2.89 -12.58
CA GLU A 79 -2.63 -1.54 -13.00
C GLU A 79 -2.98 -0.32 -12.10
N ALA A 80 -3.03 -0.50 -10.78
CA ALA A 80 -2.80 0.56 -9.80
C ALA A 80 -1.39 1.17 -10.00
N PHE A 81 -0.55 0.51 -10.79
CA PHE A 81 0.79 0.93 -11.13
C PHE A 81 0.88 2.11 -12.09
N ASN A 82 -0.13 2.45 -12.91
CA ASN A 82 0.03 3.57 -13.85
C ASN A 82 -0.49 4.91 -13.27
N LEU A 83 -1.59 4.87 -12.51
CA LEU A 83 -2.14 6.08 -11.87
C LEU A 83 -1.30 6.55 -10.66
N PHE A 84 -0.89 5.63 -9.78
CA PHE A 84 -0.03 6.01 -8.65
C PHE A 84 1.37 6.40 -9.11
N SER A 85 1.92 5.71 -10.13
CA SER A 85 3.23 6.06 -10.69
C SER A 85 3.20 7.43 -11.37
N SER A 86 2.20 7.72 -12.21
CA SER A 86 2.11 9.03 -12.87
C SER A 86 1.90 10.20 -11.89
N ILE A 87 1.22 9.98 -10.76
CA ILE A 87 1.11 10.96 -9.67
C ILE A 87 2.45 11.12 -8.94
N GLY A 88 3.12 10.01 -8.62
CA GLY A 88 4.42 10.00 -7.96
C GLY A 88 5.52 10.66 -8.81
N GLU A 89 5.49 10.43 -10.12
CA GLU A 89 6.41 11.03 -11.09
C GLU A 89 6.22 12.55 -11.17
N LYS A 90 4.97 13.03 -11.28
CA LYS A 90 4.69 14.47 -11.27
C LYS A 90 5.12 15.13 -9.96
N LEU A 91 4.87 14.47 -8.83
CA LEU A 91 5.26 14.96 -7.51
C LEU A 91 6.80 15.01 -7.39
N GLY A 92 7.48 13.94 -7.78
CA GLY A 92 8.94 13.85 -7.78
C GLY A 92 9.58 14.92 -8.66
N ASN A 93 9.08 15.11 -9.87
CA ASN A 93 9.57 16.15 -10.79
C ASN A 93 9.36 17.56 -10.21
N GLY A 94 8.23 17.82 -9.55
CA GLY A 94 7.97 19.09 -8.87
C GLY A 94 8.94 19.37 -7.72
N ILE A 95 9.24 18.34 -6.92
CA ILE A 95 10.20 18.43 -5.81
C ILE A 95 11.63 18.65 -6.35
N SER A 96 12.04 17.91 -7.36
CA SER A 96 13.36 18.06 -8.00
C SER A 96 13.56 19.45 -8.58
N ALA A 97 12.56 20.00 -9.29
CA ALA A 97 12.62 21.34 -9.86
C ALA A 97 12.71 22.43 -8.76
N LEU A 98 12.04 22.24 -7.63
CA LEU A 98 12.17 23.15 -6.48
C LEU A 98 13.59 23.12 -5.89
N PHE A 99 14.15 21.93 -5.72
CA PHE A 99 15.53 21.77 -5.22
C PHE A 99 16.55 22.41 -6.16
N GLU A 100 16.39 22.23 -7.47
CA GLU A 100 17.27 22.83 -8.48
C GLU A 100 17.25 24.36 -8.41
N LYS A 101 16.05 24.97 -8.27
CA LYS A 101 15.93 26.42 -8.09
C LYS A 101 16.55 26.93 -6.79
N ILE A 102 16.42 26.17 -5.70
CA ILE A 102 17.03 26.51 -4.41
C ILE A 102 18.55 26.49 -4.52
N MET A 103 19.11 25.45 -5.15
CA MET A 103 20.56 25.34 -5.37
C MET A 103 21.10 26.47 -6.24
N ILE A 104 20.39 26.83 -7.31
CA ILE A 104 20.76 27.97 -8.16
C ILE A 104 20.69 29.29 -7.37
N ALA A 105 19.65 29.51 -6.56
CA ALA A 105 19.52 30.72 -5.76
C ALA A 105 20.64 30.86 -4.72
N ILE A 106 21.02 29.76 -4.06
CA ILE A 106 22.14 29.72 -3.12
C ILE A 106 23.46 29.97 -3.85
N GLY A 107 23.68 29.29 -4.98
CA GLY A 107 24.88 29.46 -5.80
C GLY A 107 25.07 30.89 -6.31
N ASN A 108 24.00 31.51 -6.83
CA ASN A 108 24.02 32.91 -7.27
C ASN A 108 24.22 33.89 -6.11
N GLY A 109 23.63 33.61 -4.94
CA GLY A 109 23.86 34.41 -3.74
C GLY A 109 25.32 34.39 -3.29
N ILE A 110 25.94 33.20 -3.25
CA ILE A 110 27.36 33.04 -2.92
C ILE A 110 28.25 33.71 -3.96
N GLY A 111 27.95 33.54 -5.25
CA GLY A 111 28.66 34.20 -6.35
C GLY A 111 28.61 35.73 -6.24
N SER A 112 27.44 36.30 -5.93
CA SER A 112 27.27 37.75 -5.77
C SER A 112 27.95 38.34 -4.52
N LEU A 113 28.24 37.51 -3.51
CA LEU A 113 29.01 37.89 -2.33
C LEU A 113 30.52 37.80 -2.58
N LEU A 114 30.97 36.84 -3.39
CA LEU A 114 32.36 36.72 -3.82
C LEU A 114 32.77 37.80 -4.81
N ASP A 115 31.88 38.25 -5.70
CA ASP A 115 32.14 39.35 -6.65
C ASP A 115 32.14 40.75 -5.98
N LYS A 116 31.72 40.82 -4.71
CA LYS A 116 31.61 42.08 -3.93
C LYS A 116 32.75 42.30 -2.93
N ILE A 117 33.67 41.34 -2.79
CA ILE A 117 34.88 41.37 -1.94
C ILE A 117 36.09 41.57 -2.83
#